data_AF-A0A328A0K5-F1
#
_entry.id   AF-A0A328A0K5-F1
#
_cell.length_a   1.000
_cell.length_b   1.000
_cell.length_c   1.000
_cell.angle_alpha   90.00
_cell.angle_beta   90.00
_cell.angle_gamma   90.00
#
_symmetry.space_group_name_H-M   'P 1'
#
loop_
_entity.id
_entity.type
_entity.pdbx_description
1 polymer ?
#
loop_
_entity_poly.entity_id
_entity_poly.type
_entity_poly.pdbx_seq_one_letter_code
_entity_poly.pdbx_strand_id
1 'polypeptide(L)'
;MANVSFAFGSIRAINERGQMVRFTEEIYNKILEINYDDEMLLQEVTEDGETHYNFEATGRWYYENTLLAHAEELKELILKSKDIKDIIFLYEDKESSNFVDYESKYSIMRGELQCLDKSQMSLF
;
A
#
# COMPACT_ATOMS: atom_id res chain seq x y z
N MET A 1 21.12 5.41 5.78
CA MET A 1 19.70 5.00 5.85
C MET A 1 19.04 5.57 4.62
N ALA A 2 18.43 4.74 3.77
CA ALA A 2 17.74 5.23 2.57
C ALA A 2 16.43 5.91 3.00
N ASN A 3 16.23 7.15 2.59
CA ASN A 3 14.97 7.86 2.81
C ASN A 3 14.01 7.42 1.70
N VAL A 4 13.18 6.42 1.97
CA VAL A 4 12.11 6.05 1.03
C VAL A 4 11.07 7.16 1.08
N SER A 5 10.86 7.85 -0.04
CA SER A 5 9.93 8.97 -0.12
C SER A 5 8.70 8.53 -0.91
N PHE A 6 7.69 8.05 -0.18
CA PHE A 6 6.39 7.75 -0.75
C PHE A 6 5.69 9.07 -1.08
N ALA A 7 5.24 9.23 -2.32
CA ALA A 7 4.52 10.43 -2.73
C ALA A 7 3.01 10.17 -2.88
N PHE A 8 2.63 9.07 -3.52
CA PHE A 8 1.23 8.72 -3.83
C PHE A 8 1.10 7.20 -3.96
N GLY A 9 -0.06 6.63 -3.63
CA GLY A 9 -0.26 5.20 -3.82
C GLY A 9 -1.67 4.69 -3.55
N SER A 10 -1.82 3.38 -3.70
CA SER A 10 -3.01 2.63 -3.34
C SER A 10 -2.68 1.40 -2.49
N ILE A 11 -3.59 1.05 -1.61
CA ILE A 11 -3.53 -0.11 -0.73
C ILE A 11 -4.72 -1.01 -1.05
N ARG A 12 -4.44 -2.29 -1.26
CA ARG A 12 -5.43 -3.28 -1.68
C ARG A 12 -5.36 -4.49 -0.75
N ALA A 13 -6.46 -4.86 -0.12
CA ALA A 13 -6.57 -6.18 0.50
C ALA A 13 -7.11 -7.16 -0.53
N ILE A 14 -6.48 -8.33 -0.63
CA ILE A 14 -6.92 -9.39 -1.54
C ILE A 14 -7.33 -10.62 -0.75
N ASN A 15 -8.39 -11.30 -1.20
CA ASN A 15 -8.82 -12.57 -0.63
C ASN A 15 -8.11 -13.77 -1.31
N GLU A 16 -8.47 -15.00 -0.92
CA GLU A 16 -7.93 -16.24 -1.51
C GLU A 16 -8.15 -16.39 -3.02
N ARG A 17 -9.16 -15.72 -3.57
CA ARG A 17 -9.50 -15.73 -4.99
C ARG A 17 -8.80 -14.61 -5.77
N GLY A 18 -8.03 -13.75 -5.09
CA GLY A 18 -7.36 -12.60 -5.69
C GLY A 18 -8.26 -11.38 -5.92
N GLN A 19 -9.48 -11.38 -5.38
CA GLN A 19 -10.41 -10.25 -5.51
C GLN A 19 -10.06 -9.17 -4.49
N MET A 20 -10.21 -7.89 -4.86
CA MET A 20 -9.97 -6.81 -3.90
C MET A 20 -11.16 -6.68 -2.94
N VAL A 21 -10.89 -6.78 -1.65
CA VAL A 21 -11.88 -6.77 -0.58
C VAL A 21 -11.65 -5.61 0.37
N ARG A 22 -12.70 -5.26 1.12
CA ARG A 22 -12.62 -4.24 2.17
C ARG A 22 -11.64 -4.67 3.26
N PHE A 23 -10.93 -3.70 3.86
CA PHE A 23 -10.19 -3.97 5.09
C PHE A 23 -11.12 -4.38 6.23
N THR A 24 -10.59 -5.24 7.11
CA THR A 24 -11.17 -5.39 8.45
C THR A 24 -10.97 -4.09 9.23
N GLU A 25 -11.79 -3.86 10.25
CA GLU A 25 -11.69 -2.67 11.09
C GLU A 25 -10.31 -2.53 11.75
N GLU A 26 -9.74 -3.63 12.23
CA GLU A 26 -8.40 -3.66 12.84
C GLU A 26 -7.30 -3.23 11.86
N ILE A 27 -7.34 -3.75 10.62
CA ILE A 27 -6.36 -3.40 9.59
C ILE A 27 -6.54 -1.95 9.15
N TYR A 28 -7.77 -1.49 8.99
CA TYR A 28 -8.07 -0.12 8.63
C TYR A 28 -7.51 0.86 9.67
N ASN A 29 -7.77 0.61 10.95
CA ASN A 29 -7.25 1.44 12.05
C ASN A 29 -5.71 1.41 12.09
N LYS A 30 -5.10 0.24 11.86
CA LYS A 30 -3.63 0.14 11.80
C LYS A 30 -3.04 0.97 10.66
N ILE A 31 -3.66 0.98 9.49
CA ILE A 31 -3.21 1.79 8.35
C ILE A 31 -3.33 3.29 8.66
N LEU A 32 -4.36 3.71 9.40
CA LEU A 32 -4.50 5.11 9.85
C LEU A 32 -3.42 5.52 10.85
N GLU A 33 -3.03 4.65 11.78
CA GLU A 33 -1.97 4.92 12.77
C GLU A 33 -0.60 5.21 12.14
N ILE A 34 -0.35 4.68 10.95
CA ILE A 34 0.90 4.87 10.20
C ILE A 34 1.02 6.32 9.68
N ASN A 35 -0.03 7.12 9.87
CA ASN A 35 -0.14 8.58 9.76
C ASN A 35 0.32 9.12 8.40
N TYR A 36 -0.60 9.21 7.43
CA TYR A 36 -0.41 9.96 6.19
C TYR A 36 -0.93 11.40 6.43
N ASP A 37 -0.02 12.37 6.47
CA ASP A 37 -0.19 13.67 7.16
C ASP A 37 -0.99 14.69 6.34
N ASP A 38 -1.42 14.35 5.12
CA ASP A 38 -2.11 15.29 4.25
C ASP A 38 -3.19 14.56 3.43
N GLU A 39 -4.38 14.50 4.05
CA GLU A 39 -5.71 14.14 3.51
C GLU A 39 -6.00 12.66 3.18
N MET A 40 -6.26 11.89 4.25
CA MET A 40 -7.09 10.67 4.39
C MET A 40 -6.88 9.49 3.44
N LEU A 41 -6.98 8.28 4.00
CA LEU A 41 -7.15 7.04 3.24
C LEU A 41 -8.52 7.04 2.55
N LEU A 42 -8.56 7.31 1.24
CA LEU A 42 -9.80 7.39 0.47
C LEU A 42 -10.21 6.02 -0.03
N GLN A 43 -11.39 5.56 0.40
CA GLN A 43 -11.96 4.31 -0.10
C GLN A 43 -12.62 4.54 -1.47
N GLU A 44 -12.23 3.74 -2.45
CA GLU A 44 -12.88 3.64 -3.75
C GLU A 44 -13.46 2.23 -3.94
N VAL A 45 -14.63 2.16 -4.59
CA VAL A 45 -15.30 0.90 -4.91
C VAL A 45 -15.58 0.89 -6.41
N THR A 46 -15.11 -0.16 -7.10
CA THR A 46 -15.33 -0.33 -8.54
C THR A 46 -16.78 -0.75 -8.83
N GLU A 47 -17.22 -0.65 -10.09
CA GLU A 47 -18.56 -1.09 -10.51
C GLU A 47 -18.79 -2.58 -10.22
N ASP A 48 -17.73 -3.39 -10.25
CA ASP A 48 -17.74 -4.82 -9.95
C ASP A 48 -17.71 -5.14 -8.44
N GLY A 49 -17.73 -4.10 -7.60
CA GLY A 49 -17.77 -4.22 -6.14
C GLY A 49 -16.42 -4.46 -5.48
N GLU A 50 -15.31 -4.33 -6.22
CA GLU A 50 -13.98 -4.43 -5.66
C GLU A 50 -13.61 -3.15 -4.90
N THR A 51 -12.91 -3.27 -3.76
CA THR A 51 -12.55 -2.13 -2.92
C THR A 51 -11.05 -1.92 -2.86
N HIS A 52 -10.60 -0.68 -3.08
CA HIS A 52 -9.23 -0.26 -2.84
C HIS A 52 -9.19 1.08 -2.12
N TYR A 53 -8.01 1.41 -1.59
CA TYR A 53 -7.83 2.60 -0.77
C TYR A 53 -6.66 3.43 -1.28
N ASN A 54 -6.92 4.66 -1.67
CA ASN A 54 -5.88 5.57 -2.17
C ASN A 54 -5.36 6.44 -1.02
N PHE A 55 -4.07 6.77 -1.09
CA PHE A 55 -3.43 7.69 -0.16
C PHE A 55 -2.52 8.64 -0.90
N GLU A 56 -2.49 9.88 -0.42
CA GLU A 56 -1.53 10.90 -0.79
C GLU A 56 -0.64 11.16 0.43
N ALA A 57 0.68 11.22 0.19
CA ALA A 57 1.66 11.38 1.26
C ALA A 57 2.56 12.57 0.93
N THR A 58 2.11 13.78 1.23
CA THR A 58 2.96 14.97 1.06
C THR A 58 3.89 15.13 2.26
N GLY A 59 5.21 15.12 2.04
CA GLY A 59 6.18 15.34 3.11
C GLY A 59 7.44 14.47 3.03
N ARG A 60 8.35 14.66 4.00
CA ARG A 60 9.52 13.79 4.21
C ARG A 60 9.18 12.76 5.28
N TRP A 61 9.23 11.49 4.90
CA TRP A 61 8.88 10.38 5.77
C TRP A 61 10.10 9.79 6.47
N TYR A 62 9.98 9.57 7.77
CA TYR A 62 10.94 8.75 8.53
C TYR A 62 10.57 7.28 8.35
N TYR A 63 11.57 6.43 8.11
CA TYR A 63 11.37 4.98 7.89
C TYR A 63 10.45 4.34 8.94
N GLU A 64 10.57 4.75 10.20
CA GLU A 64 9.76 4.25 11.32
C GLU A 64 8.25 4.50 11.19
N ASN A 65 7.85 5.52 10.44
CA ASN A 65 6.44 5.84 10.14
C ASN A 65 6.03 5.33 8.76
N THR A 66 6.86 4.52 8.11
CA THR A 66 6.51 3.94 6.82
C THR A 66 5.79 2.63 7.02
N LEU A 67 4.98 2.26 6.06
CA LEU A 67 4.30 1.00 6.11
C LEU A 67 5.24 -0.21 6.15
N LEU A 68 6.44 -0.08 5.57
CA LEU A 68 7.47 -1.11 5.64
C LEU A 68 7.94 -1.37 7.08
N ALA A 69 8.02 -0.32 7.92
CA ALA A 69 8.35 -0.49 9.33
C ALA A 69 7.26 -1.24 10.11
N HIS A 70 6.02 -1.19 9.64
CA HIS A 70 4.88 -1.87 10.27
C HIS A 70 4.46 -3.16 9.55
N ALA A 71 5.24 -3.65 8.59
CA ALA A 71 4.87 -4.79 7.76
C ALA A 71 4.63 -6.08 8.58
N GLU A 72 5.45 -6.34 9.61
CA GLU A 72 5.27 -7.53 10.45
C GLU A 72 3.99 -7.45 11.31
N GLU A 73 3.65 -6.29 11.86
CA GLU A 73 2.39 -6.11 12.59
C GLU A 73 1.17 -6.30 11.67
N LEU A 74 1.23 -5.73 10.46
CA LEU A 74 0.19 -5.93 9.45
C LEU A 74 0.07 -7.40 9.04
N LYS A 75 1.19 -8.11 8.93
CA LYS A 75 1.21 -9.55 8.64
C LYS A 75 0.51 -10.37 9.72
N GLU A 76 0.71 -10.04 11.00
CA GLU A 76 -0.02 -10.70 12.09
C GLU A 76 -1.53 -10.45 12.02
N LEU A 77 -1.95 -9.25 11.66
CA LEU A 77 -3.37 -8.92 11.47
C LEU A 77 -3.98 -9.67 10.29
N ILE A 78 -3.25 -9.80 9.18
CA ILE A 78 -3.67 -10.61 8.03
C ILE A 78 -3.82 -12.07 8.44
N LEU A 79 -2.85 -12.64 9.16
CA LEU A 79 -2.92 -14.04 9.64
C LEU A 79 -4.09 -14.32 10.59
N LYS A 80 -4.59 -13.30 11.29
CA LYS A 80 -5.80 -13.39 12.13
C LYS A 80 -7.09 -13.20 11.33
N SER A 81 -7.01 -12.58 10.16
CA SER A 81 -8.15 -12.37 9.26
C SER A 81 -8.59 -13.68 8.60
N LYS A 82 -9.89 -13.85 8.41
CA LYS A 82 -10.46 -14.97 7.64
C LYS A 82 -10.72 -14.61 6.18
N ASP A 83 -10.80 -13.32 5.88
CA ASP A 83 -11.29 -12.80 4.61
C ASP A 83 -10.17 -12.21 3.74
N ILE A 84 -9.02 -11.92 4.36
CA ILE A 84 -7.87 -11.30 3.72
C ILE A 84 -6.72 -12.30 3.69
N LYS A 85 -6.19 -12.52 2.49
CA LYS A 85 -4.99 -13.32 2.25
C LYS A 85 -3.73 -12.47 2.29
N ASP A 86 -3.79 -11.26 1.76
CA ASP A 86 -2.63 -10.37 1.64
C ASP A 86 -3.08 -8.91 1.54
N ILE A 87 -2.15 -8.00 1.84
CA ILE A 87 -2.29 -6.58 1.56
C ILE A 87 -1.16 -6.19 0.61
N ILE A 88 -1.54 -5.55 -0.50
CA ILE A 88 -0.65 -5.08 -1.53
C ILE A 88 -0.60 -3.57 -1.49
N PHE A 89 0.61 -3.06 -1.46
CA PHE A 89 0.93 -1.65 -1.54
C PHE A 89 1.46 -1.35 -2.92
N LEU A 90 0.83 -0.40 -3.58
CA LEU A 90 1.28 0.18 -4.84
C LEU A 90 1.60 1.63 -4.56
N TYR A 91 2.83 2.06 -4.83
CA TYR A 91 3.23 3.43 -4.53
C TYR A 91 4.22 3.95 -5.56
N GLU A 92 4.14 5.24 -5.83
CA GLU A 92 5.17 5.95 -6.58
C GLU A 92 6.29 6.37 -5.62
N ASP A 93 7.50 5.89 -5.90
CA ASP A 93 8.71 6.37 -5.22
C ASP A 93 9.19 7.65 -5.93
N LYS A 94 9.25 8.75 -5.20
CA LYS A 94 9.86 9.99 -5.69
C LYS A 94 11.27 10.10 -5.12
N GLU A 95 12.25 9.49 -5.79
CA GLU A 95 13.62 9.91 -5.58
C GLU A 95 13.79 11.35 -6.11
N SER A 96 13.85 12.29 -5.17
CA SER A 96 13.93 13.76 -5.34
C SER A 96 14.98 14.31 -6.32
N SER A 97 15.79 13.46 -6.97
CA SER A 97 16.90 13.89 -7.82
C SER A 97 16.72 13.61 -9.32
N ASN A 98 15.86 12.68 -9.76
CA ASN A 98 15.88 12.22 -11.16
C ASN A 98 14.53 12.22 -11.91
N PHE A 99 13.43 12.72 -11.33
CA PHE A 99 12.10 12.72 -12.00
C PHE A 99 11.71 11.33 -12.54
N VAL A 100 12.13 10.26 -11.87
CA VAL A 100 11.73 8.91 -12.27
C VAL A 100 10.63 8.46 -11.34
N ASP A 101 9.42 8.45 -11.86
CA ASP A 101 8.27 7.86 -11.17
C ASP A 101 8.34 6.34 -11.34
N TYR A 102 8.86 5.63 -10.34
CA TYR A 102 8.73 4.17 -10.30
C TYR A 102 7.48 3.80 -9.51
N GLU A 103 6.58 3.02 -10.11
CA GLU A 103 5.55 2.33 -9.35
C GLU A 103 6.20 1.11 -8.69
N SER A 104 6.07 1.01 -7.38
CA SER A 104 6.58 -0.11 -6.60
C SER A 104 5.43 -0.89 -6.00
N LYS A 105 5.55 -2.21 -6.05
CA LYS A 105 4.62 -3.14 -5.44
C LYS A 105 5.27 -3.82 -4.25
N TYR A 106 4.63 -3.76 -3.10
CA TYR A 106 5.02 -4.50 -1.91
C TYR A 106 3.87 -5.38 -1.42
N SER A 107 4.14 -6.66 -1.19
CA SER A 107 3.20 -7.61 -0.59
C SER A 107 3.60 -7.83 0.87
N ILE A 108 2.66 -7.60 1.79
CA ILE A 108 2.91 -7.78 3.22
C ILE A 108 3.23 -9.24 3.55
N MET A 109 2.50 -10.19 2.96
CA MET A 109 2.72 -11.60 3.23
C MET A 109 4.00 -12.15 2.60
N ARG A 110 4.40 -11.65 1.43
CA ARG A 110 5.64 -12.09 0.75
C ARG A 110 6.88 -11.38 1.30
N GLY A 111 6.74 -10.14 1.78
CA GLY A 111 7.88 -9.32 2.19
C GLY A 111 8.79 -8.92 1.03
N GLU A 112 8.26 -8.94 -0.20
CA GLU A 112 9.02 -8.68 -1.42
C GLU A 112 8.65 -7.31 -2.01
N LEU A 113 9.66 -6.50 -2.30
CA LEU A 113 9.54 -5.26 -3.06
C LEU A 113 9.82 -5.53 -4.53
N GLN A 114 8.85 -5.20 -5.40
CA GLN A 114 8.97 -5.29 -6.84
C GLN A 114 8.87 -3.90 -7.45
N CYS A 115 9.94 -3.41 -8.09
CA CYS A 115 9.89 -2.19 -8.91
C CYS A 115 9.22 -2.51 -10.25
N LEU A 116 8.17 -1.76 -10.59
CA LEU A 116 7.46 -1.85 -11.86
C LEU A 116 7.94 -0.71 -12.77
N ASP A 117 8.32 -1.07 -13.99
CA ASP A 117 8.64 -0.10 -15.03
C ASP A 117 7.33 0.40 -15.67
N LYS A 118 7.09 1.73 -15.69
CA LYS A 118 5.88 2.36 -16.26
C LYS A 118 5.62 1.93 -17.72
N SER A 119 6.63 1.45 -18.45
CA SER A 119 6.48 0.94 -19.82
C SER A 119 5.73 -0.40 -19.95
N GLN A 120 5.53 -1.15 -18.87
CA GLN A 120 4.86 -2.46 -18.89
C GLN A 120 3.35 -2.41 -18.60
N MET A 121 2.78 -1.23 -18.35
CA MET A 121 1.39 -1.06 -17.88
C MET A 121 0.35 -0.77 -18.97
N SER A 122 0.57 -1.17 -20.22
CA SER A 122 -0.50 -1.13 -21.24
C SER A 122 -1.42 -2.36 -21.19
N LEU A 123 -1.27 -3.27 -20.22
CA LEU A 123 -1.87 -4.60 -20.28
C LEU A 123 -2.22 -5.22 -18.91
N PHE A 124 -2.83 -4.51 -17.96
CA PHE A 124 -3.59 -5.17 -16.86
C PHE A 124 -4.75 -4.32 -16.40
#